data_AF-A0A1L9GME3-F1
#
_entry.id   AF-A0A1L9GME3-F1
#
_cell.length_a   1.000
_cell.length_b   1.000
_cell.length_c   1.000
_cell.angle_alpha   90.00
_cell.angle_beta   90.00
_cell.angle_gamma   90.00
#
_symmetry.space_group_name_H-M   'P 1'
#
loop_
_entity.id
_entity.type
_entity.pdbx_description
1 polymer ?
#
loop_
_entity_poly.entity_id
_entity_poly.type
_entity_poly.pdbx_seq_one_letter_code
_entity_poly.pdbx_strand_id
1 'polypeptide(L)'
;MKHSVTKFTSLKVALKELKPFIKDGTHLQSGRPFTLFGGMRSREALANWLICAVLNFEYKAEKYFFTSDPTGADGIVVNSETGATWLTEHVMVPQLRNSRERNKDIVTRVVEAVNSKRDKGGLAYASGKQLVVFLDDCRGEWRPNEVAKQLPQPLYFEDVWVAGLQIADAGEYCYGITQLVSAYENAPTWTLNINRGFEAWSIHRIQ
;
A
#
# COMPACT_ATOMS: atom_id res chain seq x y z
N MET A 1 -22.46 -1.99 16.58
CA MET A 1 -23.23 -1.59 15.38
C MET A 1 -22.62 -2.28 14.17
N LYS A 2 -23.40 -2.87 13.26
CA LYS A 2 -22.87 -3.31 11.95
C LYS A 2 -22.78 -2.08 11.06
N HIS A 3 -21.58 -1.63 10.75
CA HIS A 3 -21.41 -0.51 9.81
C HIS A 3 -21.53 -1.02 8.37
N SER A 4 -22.16 -0.22 7.49
CA SER A 4 -22.18 -0.50 6.06
C SER A 4 -20.82 -0.15 5.45
N VAL A 5 -20.28 -1.04 4.63
CA VAL A 5 -19.01 -0.84 3.92
C VAL A 5 -19.21 -1.01 2.43
N THR A 6 -18.51 -0.23 1.61
CA THR A 6 -18.43 -0.45 0.17
C THR A 6 -17.28 -1.40 -0.13
N LYS A 7 -17.53 -2.38 -1.00
CA LYS A 7 -16.52 -3.32 -1.49
C LYS A 7 -16.70 -3.61 -2.98
N PHE A 8 -15.62 -3.99 -3.63
CA PHE A 8 -15.69 -4.57 -4.97
C PHE A 8 -16.14 -6.03 -4.90
N THR A 9 -16.74 -6.54 -5.98
CA THR A 9 -17.14 -7.94 -6.08
C THR A 9 -15.96 -8.89 -6.22
N SER A 10 -14.84 -8.42 -6.77
CA SER A 10 -13.57 -9.15 -6.87
C SER A 10 -12.39 -8.19 -7.05
N LEU A 11 -11.16 -8.67 -6.81
CA LEU A 11 -9.95 -7.90 -7.12
C LEU A 11 -9.82 -7.61 -8.62
N LYS A 12 -10.32 -8.47 -9.51
CA LYS A 12 -10.31 -8.22 -10.96
C LYS A 12 -11.20 -7.03 -11.33
N VAL A 13 -12.39 -6.93 -10.73
CA VAL A 13 -13.28 -5.78 -10.92
C VAL A 13 -12.65 -4.52 -10.33
N ALA A 14 -12.10 -4.60 -9.12
CA ALA A 14 -11.38 -3.46 -8.51
C ALA A 14 -10.25 -2.95 -9.41
N LEU A 15 -9.43 -3.84 -9.98
CA LEU A 15 -8.33 -3.46 -10.88
C LEU A 15 -8.84 -2.72 -12.13
N LYS A 16 -9.94 -3.20 -12.72
CA LYS A 16 -10.55 -2.55 -13.89
C LYS A 16 -11.05 -1.14 -13.57
N GLU A 17 -11.64 -0.95 -12.40
CA GLU A 17 -12.11 0.37 -11.92
C GLU A 17 -10.93 1.29 -11.54
N LEU A 18 -9.81 0.73 -11.06
CA LEU A 18 -8.61 1.50 -10.71
C LEU A 18 -7.77 1.92 -11.92
N LYS A 19 -7.93 1.25 -13.06
CA LYS A 19 -7.22 1.50 -14.34
C LYS A 19 -7.04 2.98 -14.70
N PRO A 20 -8.08 3.83 -14.77
CA PRO A 20 -7.91 5.25 -15.15
C PRO A 20 -6.95 5.99 -14.21
N PHE A 21 -6.97 5.67 -12.92
CA PHE A 21 -6.10 6.33 -11.93
C PHE A 21 -4.69 5.76 -11.92
N ILE A 22 -4.51 4.47 -12.20
CA ILE A 22 -3.17 3.87 -12.37
C ILE A 22 -2.49 4.46 -13.62
N LYS A 23 -3.26 4.70 -14.69
CA LYS A 23 -2.75 5.35 -15.90
C LYS A 23 -2.41 6.83 -15.69
N ASP A 24 -3.17 7.52 -14.84
CA ASP A 24 -2.90 8.89 -14.44
C ASP A 24 -2.14 8.94 -13.10
N GLY A 25 -0.82 8.79 -13.17
CA GLY A 25 0.05 8.88 -12.00
C GLY A 25 -0.13 10.17 -11.18
N THR A 26 -0.55 11.27 -11.80
CA THR A 26 -0.83 12.53 -11.08
C THR A 26 -2.01 12.37 -10.13
N HIS A 27 -3.05 11.65 -10.54
CA HIS A 27 -4.21 11.38 -9.69
C HIS A 27 -3.84 10.52 -8.47
N LEU A 28 -2.87 9.61 -8.58
CA LEU A 28 -2.37 8.88 -7.41
C LEU A 28 -1.75 9.85 -6.38
N GLN A 29 -1.09 10.92 -6.83
CA GLN A 29 -0.47 11.89 -5.92
C GLN A 29 -1.47 12.83 -5.26
N SER A 30 -2.29 13.50 -6.08
CA SER A 30 -3.12 14.64 -5.65
C SER A 30 -4.61 14.48 -5.93
N GLY A 31 -5.03 13.30 -6.35
CA GLY A 31 -6.41 13.02 -6.75
C GLY A 31 -7.41 13.22 -5.63
N ARG A 32 -8.67 13.43 -6.04
CA ARG A 32 -9.78 13.62 -5.10
C ARG A 32 -10.20 12.28 -4.48
N PRO A 33 -10.64 12.29 -3.20
CA PRO A 33 -11.31 11.17 -2.55
C PRO A 33 -12.47 10.57 -3.35
N PHE A 34 -12.62 9.25 -3.31
CA PHE A 34 -13.78 8.54 -3.85
C PHE A 34 -14.97 8.63 -2.88
N THR A 35 -15.95 9.46 -3.18
CA THR A 35 -17.14 9.64 -2.33
C THR A 35 -17.89 8.33 -2.08
N LEU A 36 -18.03 7.48 -3.11
CA LEU A 36 -18.73 6.19 -3.00
C LEU A 36 -17.92 5.12 -2.23
N PHE A 37 -16.64 5.37 -1.98
CA PHE A 37 -15.73 4.44 -1.29
C PHE A 37 -15.23 5.03 0.03
N GLY A 38 -16.10 5.74 0.75
CA GLY A 38 -15.82 6.26 2.09
C GLY A 38 -14.78 7.38 2.15
N GLY A 39 -14.48 8.02 1.01
CA GLY A 39 -13.44 9.05 0.94
C GLY A 39 -12.02 8.50 0.78
N MET A 40 -11.86 7.20 0.54
CA MET A 40 -10.57 6.61 0.17
C MET A 40 -10.06 7.24 -1.12
N ARG A 41 -8.78 7.58 -1.17
CA ARG A 41 -8.12 8.14 -2.36
C ARG A 41 -7.60 7.03 -3.26
N SER A 42 -7.37 7.34 -4.54
CA SER A 42 -6.95 6.35 -5.54
C SER A 42 -5.68 5.59 -5.17
N ARG A 43 -4.68 6.25 -4.57
CA ARG A 43 -3.45 5.59 -4.09
C ARG A 43 -3.70 4.63 -2.93
N GLU A 44 -4.68 4.92 -2.07
CA GLU A 44 -5.00 4.12 -0.88
C GLU A 44 -5.74 2.86 -1.33
N ALA A 45 -6.68 3.01 -2.26
CA ALA A 45 -7.35 1.90 -2.92
C ALA A 45 -6.38 1.01 -3.70
N LEU A 46 -5.45 1.61 -4.45
CA LEU A 46 -4.41 0.86 -5.16
C LEU A 46 -3.48 0.12 -4.19
N ALA A 47 -3.00 0.77 -3.14
CA ALA A 47 -2.11 0.14 -2.16
C ALA A 47 -2.79 -1.04 -1.46
N ASN A 48 -4.05 -0.89 -1.05
CA ASN A 48 -4.83 -1.98 -0.46
C ASN A 48 -5.07 -3.10 -1.46
N TRP A 49 -5.34 -2.78 -2.73
CA TRP A 49 -5.46 -3.77 -3.80
C TRP A 49 -4.16 -4.58 -3.97
N LEU A 50 -3.00 -3.91 -3.99
CA LEU A 50 -1.68 -4.55 -4.12
C LEU A 50 -1.40 -5.51 -2.95
N ILE A 51 -1.70 -5.08 -1.71
CA ILE A 51 -1.56 -5.92 -0.52
C ILE A 51 -2.48 -7.14 -0.61
N CYS A 52 -3.77 -6.97 -0.94
CA CYS A 52 -4.68 -8.09 -1.09
C CYS A 52 -4.22 -9.09 -2.17
N ALA A 53 -3.68 -8.59 -3.29
CA ALA A 53 -3.15 -9.44 -4.35
C ALA A 53 -1.96 -10.29 -3.87
N VAL A 54 -1.02 -9.68 -3.13
CA VAL A 54 0.13 -10.38 -2.51
C VAL A 54 -0.32 -11.42 -1.48
N LEU A 55 -1.25 -11.07 -0.60
CA LEU A 55 -1.78 -12.02 0.40
C LEU A 55 -2.45 -13.22 -0.27
N ASN A 56 -3.29 -12.97 -1.28
CA ASN A 56 -3.94 -14.06 -2.03
C ASN A 56 -2.93 -14.96 -2.75
N PHE A 57 -1.82 -14.39 -3.22
CA PHE A 57 -0.70 -15.16 -3.78
C PHE A 57 -0.01 -16.02 -2.72
N GLU A 58 0.40 -15.45 -1.58
CA GLU A 58 1.10 -16.18 -0.51
C GLU A 58 0.23 -17.31 0.07
N TYR A 59 -1.05 -17.04 0.31
CA TYR A 59 -1.99 -18.03 0.85
C TYR A 59 -2.61 -18.95 -0.21
N LYS A 60 -2.26 -18.77 -1.50
CA LYS A 60 -2.77 -19.55 -2.64
C LYS A 60 -4.30 -19.66 -2.65
N ALA A 61 -4.98 -18.58 -2.29
CA ALA A 61 -6.44 -18.55 -2.16
C ALA A 61 -6.98 -17.12 -2.36
N GLU A 62 -8.13 -16.97 -3.02
CA GLU A 62 -8.80 -15.68 -3.20
C GLU A 62 -9.68 -15.31 -1.99
N LYS A 63 -9.05 -15.02 -0.86
CA LYS A 63 -9.74 -14.78 0.42
C LYS A 63 -9.60 -13.35 0.93
N TYR A 64 -8.60 -12.61 0.45
CA TYR A 64 -8.33 -11.24 0.84
C TYR A 64 -8.94 -10.25 -0.15
N PHE A 65 -9.69 -9.29 0.39
CA PHE A 65 -10.25 -8.15 -0.33
C PHE A 65 -10.19 -6.90 0.55
N PHE A 66 -10.49 -5.73 -0.01
CA PHE A 66 -10.50 -4.48 0.75
C PHE A 66 -11.85 -3.75 0.66
N THR A 67 -12.12 -2.95 1.67
CA THR A 67 -13.36 -2.15 1.80
C THR A 67 -13.05 -0.72 2.24
N SER A 68 -14.04 0.16 2.10
CA SER A 68 -14.05 1.43 2.83
C SER A 68 -14.09 1.18 4.35
N ASP A 69 -13.63 2.15 5.15
CA ASP A 69 -13.83 2.15 6.59
C ASP A 69 -14.73 3.33 7.05
N PRO A 70 -15.91 3.06 7.62
CA PRO A 70 -16.78 4.08 8.20
C PRO A 70 -16.35 4.52 9.62
N THR A 71 -15.30 3.92 10.20
CA THR A 71 -14.86 4.19 11.57
C THR A 71 -13.66 5.13 11.69
N GLY A 72 -13.02 5.50 10.57
CA GLY A 72 -12.06 6.59 10.49
C GLY A 72 -10.64 6.21 10.10
N ALA A 73 -10.36 4.95 9.77
CA ALA A 73 -9.17 4.53 9.05
C ALA A 73 -9.30 4.84 7.55
N ASP A 74 -8.19 4.78 6.82
CA ASP A 74 -8.18 5.03 5.37
C ASP A 74 -8.80 3.85 4.58
N GLY A 75 -8.85 2.65 5.17
CA GLY A 75 -9.51 1.46 4.61
C GLY A 75 -9.38 0.21 5.48
N ILE A 76 -9.98 -0.90 5.02
CA ILE A 76 -9.90 -2.20 5.71
C ILE A 76 -9.49 -3.29 4.72
N VAL A 77 -8.49 -4.10 5.05
CA VAL A 77 -8.22 -5.39 4.40
C VAL A 77 -8.93 -6.49 5.19
N VAL A 78 -9.65 -7.37 4.50
CA VAL A 78 -10.51 -8.40 5.12
C VAL A 78 -10.18 -9.76 4.55
N ASN A 79 -10.01 -10.75 5.43
CA ASN A 79 -10.02 -12.16 5.06
C ASN A 79 -11.47 -12.69 5.13
N SER A 80 -12.01 -13.13 3.99
CA SER A 80 -13.40 -13.58 3.86
C SER A 80 -13.71 -14.89 4.59
N GLU A 81 -12.70 -15.73 4.82
CA GLU A 81 -12.87 -17.04 5.45
C GLU A 81 -12.87 -16.92 6.97
N THR A 82 -11.91 -16.17 7.53
CA THR A 82 -11.76 -16.03 8.99
C THR A 82 -12.53 -14.84 9.56
N GLY A 83 -12.91 -13.87 8.71
CA GLY A 83 -13.46 -12.59 9.15
C GLY A 83 -12.44 -11.66 9.78
N ALA A 84 -11.14 -12.02 9.76
CA ALA A 84 -10.08 -11.15 10.26
C ALA A 84 -10.02 -9.84 9.44
N THR A 85 -9.82 -8.72 10.14
CA THR A 85 -9.78 -7.39 9.53
C THR A 85 -8.51 -6.66 9.93
N TRP A 86 -7.93 -5.94 8.98
CA TRP A 86 -6.77 -5.08 9.18
C TRP A 86 -7.18 -3.66 8.81
N LEU A 87 -7.27 -2.78 9.81
CA LEU A 87 -7.44 -1.35 9.57
C LEU A 87 -6.15 -0.82 8.94
N THR A 88 -6.28 0.03 7.92
CA THR A 88 -5.14 0.59 7.19
C THR A 88 -5.11 2.11 7.35
N GLU A 89 -3.90 2.63 7.58
CA GLU A 89 -3.58 4.04 7.44
C GLU A 89 -2.56 4.18 6.32
N HIS A 90 -2.63 5.25 5.55
CA HIS A 90 -1.76 5.44 4.40
C HIS A 90 -0.94 6.71 4.50
N VAL A 91 0.31 6.62 4.08
CA VAL A 91 1.18 7.78 3.85
C VAL A 91 1.78 7.68 2.47
N MET A 92 1.95 8.82 1.81
CA MET A 92 2.57 8.89 0.50
C MET A 92 3.99 9.42 0.62
N VAL A 93 4.93 8.76 -0.05
CA VAL A 93 6.26 9.31 -0.34
C VAL A 93 6.24 9.74 -1.81
N PRO A 94 6.08 11.05 -2.10
CA PRO A 94 5.87 11.55 -3.46
C PRO A 94 7.17 11.69 -4.23
N GLN A 95 7.12 11.69 -5.57
CA GLN A 95 8.30 11.94 -6.40
C GLN A 95 8.94 13.28 -6.04
N LEU A 96 10.26 13.29 -5.86
CA LEU A 96 11.01 14.53 -5.64
C LEU A 96 10.86 15.46 -6.84
N ARG A 97 10.26 16.64 -6.61
CA ARG A 97 10.05 17.68 -7.63
C ARG A 97 11.17 18.73 -7.63
N ASN A 98 11.87 18.91 -6.51
CA ASN A 98 12.76 20.07 -6.30
C ASN A 98 14.22 19.66 -5.99
N SER A 99 15.19 20.50 -6.37
CA SER A 99 16.63 20.24 -6.22
C SER A 99 17.11 20.06 -4.78
N ARG A 100 16.48 20.71 -3.80
CA ARG A 100 16.86 20.61 -2.38
C ARG A 100 16.49 19.25 -1.75
N GLU A 101 15.49 18.56 -2.30
CA GLU A 101 15.05 17.27 -1.77
C GLU A 101 15.77 16.10 -2.43
N ARG A 102 16.42 16.32 -3.59
CA ARG A 102 17.17 15.31 -4.38
C ARG A 102 18.32 14.63 -3.64
N ASN A 103 18.74 15.16 -2.49
CA ASN A 103 19.84 14.59 -1.71
C ASN A 103 19.39 13.57 -0.67
N LYS A 104 18.08 13.42 -0.41
CA LYS A 104 17.59 12.38 0.50
C LYS A 104 17.30 11.11 -0.27
N ASP A 105 17.93 10.02 0.15
CA ASP A 105 17.68 8.69 -0.40
C ASP A 105 16.27 8.18 -0.03
N ILE A 106 15.84 7.11 -0.70
CA ILE A 106 14.50 6.53 -0.49
C ILE A 106 14.32 6.00 0.95
N VAL A 107 15.36 5.38 1.54
CA VAL A 107 15.28 4.80 2.89
C VAL A 107 14.94 5.90 3.89
N THR A 108 15.70 6.99 3.88
CA THR A 108 15.46 8.15 4.75
C THR A 108 14.04 8.67 4.61
N ARG A 109 13.53 8.81 3.37
CA ARG A 109 12.19 9.37 3.12
C ARG A 109 11.06 8.47 3.58
N VAL A 110 11.20 7.16 3.41
CA VAL A 110 10.22 6.19 3.92
C VAL A 110 10.20 6.22 5.45
N VAL A 111 11.37 6.23 6.09
CA VAL A 111 11.49 6.31 7.56
C VAL A 111 10.89 7.62 8.09
N GLU A 112 11.14 8.76 7.45
CA GLU A 112 10.53 10.05 7.81
C GLU A 112 9.00 10.02 7.67
N ALA A 113 8.47 9.41 6.62
CA ALA A 113 7.03 9.27 6.41
C ALA A 113 6.37 8.39 7.49
N VAL A 114 7.03 7.30 7.88
CA VAL A 114 6.57 6.44 8.99
C VAL A 114 6.57 7.20 10.31
N ASN A 115 7.67 7.91 10.63
CA ASN A 115 7.75 8.74 11.84
C ASN A 115 6.65 9.80 11.87
N SER A 116 6.41 10.51 10.76
CA SER A 116 5.35 11.52 10.69
C SER A 116 3.96 10.96 11.01
N LYS A 117 3.65 9.75 10.52
CA LYS A 117 2.37 9.08 10.84
C LYS A 117 2.30 8.59 12.28
N ARG A 118 3.40 8.01 12.78
CA ARG A 118 3.52 7.58 14.17
C ARG A 118 3.30 8.76 15.13
N ASP A 119 3.94 9.89 14.86
CA ASP A 119 3.93 11.05 15.76
C ASP A 119 2.63 11.86 15.70
N LYS A 120 1.82 11.69 14.64
CA LYS A 120 0.53 12.38 14.47
C LYS A 120 -0.44 12.18 15.63
N GLY A 121 -0.46 10.98 16.23
CA GLY A 121 -1.35 10.67 17.35
C GLY A 121 -0.83 9.57 18.29
N GLY A 122 0.44 9.18 18.12
CA GLY A 122 1.09 8.17 18.95
C GLY A 122 0.34 6.83 18.97
N LEU A 123 0.46 6.13 20.10
CA LEU A 123 -0.13 4.81 20.30
C LEU A 123 -1.64 4.77 20.06
N ALA A 124 -2.39 5.77 20.52
CA ALA A 124 -3.85 5.77 20.40
C ALA A 124 -4.34 5.85 18.94
N TYR A 125 -3.58 6.52 18.07
CA TYR A 125 -3.90 6.63 16.65
C TYR A 125 -3.50 5.38 15.85
N ALA A 126 -2.37 4.76 16.20
CA ALA A 126 -1.71 3.72 15.42
C ALA A 126 -2.05 2.28 15.85
N SER A 127 -2.37 2.06 17.13
CA SER A 127 -2.62 0.72 17.69
C SER A 127 -3.74 -0.02 16.93
N GLY A 128 -3.51 -1.30 16.60
CA GLY A 128 -4.46 -2.12 15.84
C GLY A 128 -4.54 -1.81 14.35
N LYS A 129 -3.70 -0.90 13.82
CA LYS A 129 -3.68 -0.54 12.40
C LYS A 129 -2.37 -0.94 11.72
N GLN A 130 -2.48 -1.25 10.44
CA GLN A 130 -1.37 -1.42 9.51
C GLN A 130 -1.04 -0.05 8.89
N LEU A 131 0.23 0.33 8.84
CA LEU A 131 0.66 1.49 8.07
C LEU A 131 1.04 1.06 6.65
N VAL A 132 0.52 1.75 5.65
CA VAL A 132 0.81 1.50 4.25
C VAL A 132 1.47 2.73 3.62
N VAL A 133 2.73 2.59 3.25
CA VAL A 133 3.50 3.61 2.55
C VAL A 133 3.33 3.41 1.04
N PHE A 134 2.69 4.37 0.37
CA PHE A 134 2.67 4.42 -1.08
C PHE A 134 3.89 5.21 -1.58
N LEU A 135 4.87 4.49 -2.11
CA LEU A 135 6.12 5.04 -2.64
C LEU A 135 5.95 5.35 -4.13
N ASP A 136 5.72 6.61 -4.43
CA ASP A 136 5.76 7.11 -5.81
C ASP A 136 7.15 7.71 -6.04
N ASP A 137 8.20 6.88 -6.02
CA ASP A 137 9.53 7.26 -6.48
C ASP A 137 10.29 6.00 -6.88
N CYS A 138 10.52 5.83 -8.19
CA CYS A 138 11.22 4.69 -8.75
C CYS A 138 12.74 4.91 -8.87
N ARG A 139 13.26 6.02 -8.35
CA ARG A 139 14.68 6.40 -8.53
C ARG A 139 15.53 5.91 -7.38
N GLY A 140 16.40 4.95 -7.68
CA GLY A 140 17.36 4.41 -6.72
C GLY A 140 17.07 2.96 -6.36
N GLU A 141 18.00 2.36 -5.64
CA GLU A 141 17.88 0.97 -5.19
C GLU A 141 16.92 0.88 -4.00
N TRP A 142 15.91 0.01 -4.09
CA TRP A 142 15.04 -0.29 -2.97
C TRP A 142 15.73 -1.25 -2.01
N ARG A 143 15.91 -0.83 -0.74
CA ARG A 143 16.64 -1.59 0.29
C ARG A 143 15.73 -1.90 1.49
N PRO A 144 14.79 -2.85 1.35
CA PRO A 144 13.74 -3.10 2.34
C PRO A 144 14.28 -3.46 3.74
N ASN A 145 15.34 -4.28 3.80
CA ASN A 145 15.96 -4.66 5.07
C ASN A 145 16.66 -3.48 5.78
N GLU A 146 17.16 -2.51 5.01
CA GLU A 146 17.77 -1.30 5.58
C GLU A 146 16.69 -0.39 6.17
N VAL A 147 15.54 -0.25 5.49
CA VAL A 147 14.37 0.47 6.01
C VAL A 147 13.85 -0.19 7.28
N ALA A 148 13.66 -1.51 7.28
CA ALA A 148 13.14 -2.26 8.42
C ALA A 148 13.98 -2.02 9.70
N LYS A 149 15.32 -2.00 9.58
CA LYS A 149 16.25 -1.74 10.68
C LYS A 149 16.18 -0.31 11.23
N GLN A 150 15.69 0.64 10.43
CA GLN A 150 15.60 2.05 10.79
C GLN A 150 14.20 2.50 11.21
N LEU A 151 13.22 1.57 11.23
CA LEU A 151 11.88 1.88 11.71
C LEU A 151 11.91 2.34 13.18
N PRO A 152 11.03 3.28 13.57
CA PRO A 152 11.02 3.80 14.93
C PRO A 152 10.64 2.73 15.95
N GLN A 153 11.21 2.86 17.14
CA GLN A 153 10.92 2.00 18.29
C GLN A 153 10.45 2.85 19.49
N PRO A 154 9.25 2.58 20.04
CA PRO A 154 8.22 1.65 19.53
C PRO A 154 7.56 2.17 18.23
N LEU A 155 7.13 1.26 17.34
CA LEU A 155 6.45 1.60 16.07
C LEU A 155 4.99 2.06 16.26
N TYR A 156 4.29 1.49 17.24
CA TYR A 156 2.84 1.64 17.52
C TYR A 156 1.87 1.09 16.48
N PHE A 157 2.21 1.04 15.19
CA PHE A 157 1.47 0.26 14.19
C PHE A 157 1.78 -1.23 14.33
N GLU A 158 0.84 -2.07 13.90
CA GLU A 158 0.99 -3.53 13.90
C GLU A 158 2.04 -4.00 12.88
N ASP A 159 2.11 -3.33 11.73
CA ASP A 159 3.12 -3.55 10.69
C ASP A 159 3.25 -2.31 9.78
N VAL A 160 4.26 -2.32 8.92
CA VAL A 160 4.44 -1.35 7.83
C VAL A 160 4.58 -2.08 6.49
N TRP A 161 3.68 -1.77 5.57
CA TRP A 161 3.77 -2.17 4.17
C TRP A 161 4.30 -1.03 3.32
N VAL A 162 5.14 -1.33 2.34
CA VAL A 162 5.58 -0.38 1.31
C VAL A 162 5.13 -0.91 -0.04
N ALA A 163 4.38 -0.10 -0.79
CA ALA A 163 3.95 -0.40 -2.14
C ALA A 163 4.39 0.74 -3.06
N GLY A 164 5.19 0.44 -4.08
CA GLY A 164 5.72 1.47 -4.98
C GLY A 164 5.85 1.03 -6.42
N LEU A 165 5.63 1.97 -7.34
CA LEU A 165 5.78 1.73 -8.77
C LEU A 165 7.27 1.60 -9.10
N GLN A 166 7.67 0.48 -9.71
CA GLN A 166 9.04 0.22 -10.14
C GLN A 166 9.22 0.53 -11.63
N ILE A 167 8.31 0.02 -12.47
CA ILE A 167 8.36 0.18 -13.92
C ILE A 167 6.96 0.50 -14.43
N ALA A 168 6.84 1.49 -15.30
CA ALA A 168 5.67 1.69 -16.14
C ALA A 168 6.14 1.80 -17.59
N ASP A 169 5.93 0.74 -18.38
CA ASP A 169 6.37 0.68 -19.77
C ASP A 169 5.25 0.09 -20.66
N ALA A 170 5.03 0.70 -21.82
CA ALA A 170 4.05 0.28 -22.83
C ALA A 170 2.62 -0.04 -22.31
N GLY A 171 2.23 0.51 -21.15
CA GLY A 171 0.95 0.27 -20.50
C GLY A 171 0.91 -0.92 -19.54
N GLU A 172 2.05 -1.57 -19.28
CA GLU A 172 2.26 -2.52 -18.20
C GLU A 172 2.81 -1.80 -16.97
N TYR A 173 2.43 -2.25 -15.78
CA TYR A 173 2.79 -1.61 -14.52
C TYR A 173 3.35 -2.64 -13.55
N CYS A 174 4.58 -2.42 -13.11
CA CYS A 174 5.28 -3.26 -12.16
C CYS A 174 5.39 -2.53 -10.82
N TYR A 175 4.91 -3.16 -9.76
CA TYR A 175 4.98 -2.65 -8.39
C TYR A 175 5.88 -3.54 -7.54
N GLY A 176 6.69 -2.91 -6.70
CA GLY A 176 7.34 -3.54 -5.57
C GLY A 176 6.45 -3.46 -4.34
N ILE A 177 6.26 -4.57 -3.64
CA ILE A 177 5.51 -4.63 -2.38
C ILE A 177 6.44 -5.25 -1.34
N THR A 178 6.55 -4.65 -0.16
CA THR A 178 7.37 -5.14 0.96
C THR A 178 6.59 -5.07 2.26
N GLN A 179 6.71 -6.10 3.11
CA GLN A 179 6.28 -6.08 4.51
C GLN A 179 7.52 -5.90 5.42
N LEU A 180 7.59 -4.83 6.21
CA LEU A 180 8.83 -4.42 6.89
C LEU A 180 8.99 -4.99 8.31
N VAL A 181 7.91 -5.23 9.06
CA VAL A 181 7.96 -5.70 10.47
C VAL A 181 7.67 -7.20 10.55
N SER A 182 7.92 -7.91 9.45
CA SER A 182 7.63 -9.33 9.36
C SER A 182 8.50 -10.15 10.32
N ALA A 183 7.99 -11.28 10.80
CA ALA A 183 8.72 -12.19 11.71
C ALA A 183 9.92 -12.90 11.04
N TYR A 184 10.16 -12.65 9.75
CA TYR A 184 11.27 -13.22 9.00
C TYR A 184 12.57 -12.44 9.25
N GLU A 185 13.69 -13.13 9.05
CA GLU A 185 15.03 -12.52 9.11
C GLU A 185 15.21 -11.37 8.12
N ASN A 186 14.54 -11.46 6.96
CA ASN A 186 14.50 -10.42 5.92
C ASN A 186 13.06 -9.98 5.68
N ALA A 187 12.87 -8.70 5.37
CA ALA A 187 11.58 -8.11 4.99
C ALA A 187 11.06 -8.74 3.69
N PRO A 188 9.99 -9.55 3.72
CA PRO A 188 9.45 -10.20 2.52
C PRO A 188 9.12 -9.18 1.45
N THR A 189 9.49 -9.46 0.20
CA THR A 189 9.29 -8.54 -0.91
C THR A 189 8.82 -9.27 -2.16
N TRP A 190 7.89 -8.63 -2.87
CA TRP A 190 7.27 -9.13 -4.08
C TRP A 190 7.34 -8.11 -5.20
N THR A 191 7.39 -8.64 -6.41
CA THR A 191 7.14 -7.90 -7.65
C THR A 191 5.77 -8.30 -8.18
N LEU A 192 4.92 -7.31 -8.45
CA LEU A 192 3.58 -7.50 -9.02
C LEU A 192 3.49 -6.80 -10.37
N ASN A 193 3.21 -7.55 -11.42
CA ASN A 193 3.08 -7.04 -12.78
C ASN A 193 1.61 -7.04 -13.20
N ILE A 194 1.06 -5.86 -13.51
CA ILE A 194 -0.27 -5.69 -14.10
C ILE A 194 -0.13 -5.64 -15.62
N ASN A 195 -0.87 -6.49 -16.32
CA ASN A 195 -0.84 -6.52 -17.77
C ASN A 195 -1.50 -5.28 -18.40
N ARG A 196 -1.18 -5.00 -19.67
CA ARG A 196 -1.72 -3.85 -20.42
C ARG A 196 -3.26 -3.73 -20.42
N GLY A 197 -3.95 -4.87 -20.33
CA GLY A 197 -5.41 -4.96 -20.28
C GLY A 197 -6.01 -4.46 -18.97
N PHE A 198 -5.28 -4.56 -17.86
CA PHE A 198 -5.80 -4.50 -16.48
C PHE A 198 -6.79 -5.63 -16.20
N GLU A 199 -6.51 -6.82 -16.76
CA GLU A 199 -7.38 -7.99 -16.67
C GLU A 199 -6.73 -9.16 -15.96
N ALA A 200 -5.40 -9.11 -15.81
CA ALA A 200 -4.58 -10.11 -15.15
C ALA A 200 -3.35 -9.46 -14.52
N TRP A 201 -2.77 -10.16 -13.54
CA TRP A 201 -1.51 -9.81 -12.93
C TRP A 201 -0.70 -11.06 -12.62
N SER A 202 0.62 -10.91 -12.50
CA SER A 202 1.51 -11.95 -11.97
C SER A 202 2.27 -11.42 -10.76
N ILE A 203 2.61 -12.31 -9.83
CA ILE A 203 3.34 -11.99 -8.61
C ILE A 203 4.52 -12.93 -8.48
N HIS A 204 5.67 -12.38 -8.13
CA HIS A 204 6.89 -13.13 -7.84
C HIS A 204 7.45 -12.64 -6.51
N ARG A 205 7.72 -13.58 -5.59
CA ARG A 205 8.46 -13.28 -4.38
C ARG A 205 9.95 -13.19 -4.71
N ILE A 206 10.61 -12.12 -4.28
CA ILE A 206 12.03 -11.85 -4.54
C ILE A 206 12.90 -11.98 -3.29
N GLN A 207 12.30 -11.89 -2.09
CA GLN A 207 12.89 -12.27 -0.80
C GLN A 207 11.80 -12.56 0.24
#